data_AF-A0A258N229-F1
#
_entry.id   AF-A0A258N229-F1
#
_cell.length_a   1.000
_cell.length_b   1.000
_cell.length_c   1.000
_cell.angle_alpha   90.00
_cell.angle_beta   90.00
_cell.angle_gamma   90.00
#
_symmetry.space_group_name_H-M   'P 1'
#
loop_
_entity.id
_entity.type
_entity.pdbx_description
1 polymer ?
#
loop_
_entity_poly.entity_id
_entity_poly.type
_entity_poly.pdbx_seq_one_letter_code
_entity_poly.pdbx_strand_id
1 'polypeptide(L)'
;MAGVPRIMQAMLEEIIPTLRSNAPMLSQTVRADAREGDIAAPLKAIAEHYPEATIGSYPFFDESGPNTNIVVRSRDPQVVEAARDAVARMVADLARARA
;
A
#
# COMPACT_ATOMS: atom_id res chain seq x y z
N MET A 1 -6.86 27.43 9.19
CA MET A 1 -5.64 27.06 8.42
C MET A 1 -5.48 28.04 7.28
N ALA A 2 -4.26 28.51 6.99
CA ALA A 2 -4.02 29.41 5.86
C ALA A 2 -4.29 28.71 4.52
N GLY A 3 -4.81 29.43 3.53
CA GLY A 3 -5.14 28.87 2.20
C GLY A 3 -3.93 28.58 1.30
N VAL A 4 -2.72 28.93 1.73
CA VAL A 4 -1.48 28.70 0.96
C VAL A 4 -0.85 27.37 1.40
N PRO A 5 -0.63 26.39 0.50
CA PRO A 5 -0.17 25.05 0.88
C PRO A 5 1.10 25.03 1.74
N ARG A 6 2.08 25.87 1.42
CA ARG A 6 3.33 25.97 2.17
C ARG A 6 3.15 26.53 3.58
N ILE A 7 2.26 27.50 3.76
CA ILE A 7 1.96 28.08 5.08
C ILE A 7 1.18 27.05 5.91
N MET A 8 0.21 26.38 5.29
CA MET A 8 -0.53 25.29 5.94
C MET A 8 0.40 24.16 6.41
N GLN A 9 1.39 23.75 5.59
CA GLN A 9 2.38 22.73 5.98
C GLN A 9 3.20 23.17 7.20
N ALA A 10 3.72 24.41 7.20
CA ALA A 10 4.47 24.94 8.34
C ALA A 10 3.62 25.02 9.62
N MET A 11 2.36 25.45 9.51
CA MET A 11 1.41 25.45 10.63
C MET A 11 1.13 24.03 11.14
N LEU A 12 1.02 23.05 10.25
CA LEU A 12 0.76 21.66 10.61
C LEU A 12 1.97 21.02 11.30
N GLU A 13 3.18 21.29 10.82
CA GLU A 13 4.44 20.84 11.43
C GLU A 13 4.59 21.31 12.88
N GLU A 14 4.18 22.54 13.18
CA GLU A 14 4.19 23.08 14.55
C GLU A 14 3.16 22.37 15.47
N ILE A 15 2.02 21.97 14.92
CA ILE A 15 0.93 21.34 15.69
C ILE A 15 1.14 19.83 15.90
N ILE A 16 1.77 19.13 14.94
CA ILE A 16 1.98 17.67 14.96
C ILE A 16 2.48 17.13 16.31
N PRO A 17 3.50 17.72 16.97
CA PRO A 17 4.00 17.23 18.27
C PRO A 17 3.00 17.33 19.42
N THR A 18 2.00 18.20 19.31
CA THR A 18 0.97 18.41 20.34
C THR A 18 -0.19 17.43 20.23
N LEU A 19 -0.28 16.70 19.12
CA LEU A 19 -1.35 15.73 18.88
C LEU A 19 -1.01 14.41 19.57
N ARG A 20 -1.96 13.92 20.38
CA ARG A 20 -1.91 12.54 20.90
C ARG A 20 -2.06 11.59 19.72
N SER A 21 -0.98 10.95 19.33
CA SER A 21 -0.96 9.93 18.29
C SER A 21 -0.91 8.54 18.94
N ASN A 22 -1.70 7.61 18.41
CA ASN A 22 -1.52 6.18 18.67
C ASN A 22 -0.33 5.67 17.83
N ALA A 23 -0.02 4.37 17.95
CA ALA A 23 0.97 3.71 17.09
C ALA A 23 0.75 4.10 15.61
N PRO A 24 1.81 4.55 14.91
CA PRO A 24 1.71 5.02 13.54
C PRO A 24 1.22 3.89 12.63
N MET A 25 0.39 4.24 11.65
CA MET A 25 0.03 3.30 10.59
C MET A 25 1.26 3.10 9.70
N LEU A 26 1.77 1.87 9.65
CA LEU A 26 2.83 1.48 8.73
C LEU A 26 2.22 1.23 7.36
N SER A 27 2.93 1.59 6.30
CA SER A 27 2.48 1.44 4.92
C SER A 27 3.65 0.95 4.06
N GLN A 28 3.44 -0.15 3.35
CA GLN A 28 4.39 -0.70 2.39
C GLN A 28 3.71 -0.78 1.01
N THR A 29 4.48 -0.58 -0.05
CA THR A 29 3.98 -0.61 -1.43
C THR A 29 4.75 -1.62 -2.26
N VAL A 30 4.02 -2.43 -3.03
CA VAL A 30 4.55 -3.41 -3.98
C VAL A 30 4.01 -3.08 -5.35
N ARG A 31 4.89 -2.93 -6.35
CA ARG A 31 4.50 -2.77 -7.75
C ARG A 31 4.17 -4.15 -8.32
N ALA A 32 2.97 -4.29 -8.90
CA ALA A 32 2.50 -5.60 -9.36
C ALA A 32 2.91 -5.93 -10.80
N ASP A 33 3.25 -4.92 -11.62
CA ASP A 33 3.54 -5.08 -13.05
C ASP A 33 2.46 -5.88 -13.79
N ALA A 34 1.21 -5.66 -13.37
CA ALA A 34 0.04 -6.38 -13.83
C ALA A 34 -1.21 -5.50 -13.80
N ARG A 35 -2.22 -5.89 -14.61
CA ARG A 35 -3.54 -5.26 -14.57
C ARG A 35 -4.26 -5.67 -13.30
N GLU A 36 -5.11 -4.80 -12.78
CA GLU A 36 -5.86 -5.06 -11.56
C GLU A 36 -6.67 -6.36 -11.61
N GLY A 37 -7.29 -6.66 -12.76
CA GLY A 37 -8.06 -7.90 -12.95
C GLY A 37 -7.24 -9.18 -12.74
N ASP A 38 -5.94 -9.15 -13.03
CA ASP A 38 -5.08 -10.31 -12.91
C ASP A 38 -4.67 -10.59 -11.46
N ILE A 39 -4.65 -9.56 -10.62
CA ILE A 39 -4.25 -9.65 -9.22
C ILE A 39 -5.46 -9.72 -8.26
N ALA A 40 -6.67 -9.38 -8.71
CA ALA A 40 -7.83 -9.24 -7.83
C ALA A 40 -8.15 -10.51 -7.01
N ALA A 41 -8.18 -11.67 -7.65
CA ALA A 41 -8.47 -12.94 -6.97
C ALA A 41 -7.38 -13.37 -5.98
N PRO A 42 -6.08 -13.46 -6.35
CA PRO A 42 -5.05 -13.83 -5.40
C PRO A 42 -4.84 -12.77 -4.30
N LEU A 43 -5.01 -11.48 -4.62
CA LEU A 43 -4.93 -10.41 -3.62
C LEU A 43 -6.04 -10.51 -2.57
N LYS A 44 -7.26 -10.89 -2.98
CA LYS A 44 -8.37 -11.14 -2.06
C LYS A 44 -8.04 -12.26 -1.07
N ALA A 45 -7.46 -13.36 -1.54
CA ALA A 45 -7.06 -14.48 -0.67
C ALA A 45 -6.00 -14.06 0.37
N ILE A 46 -5.08 -13.17 -0.01
CA ILE A 46 -4.10 -12.58 0.92
C ILE A 46 -4.81 -11.67 1.92
N ALA A 47 -5.71 -10.80 1.49
CA ALA A 47 -6.47 -9.93 2.38
C ALA A 47 -7.29 -10.71 3.43
N GLU A 48 -7.84 -11.87 3.03
CA GLU A 48 -8.54 -12.79 3.95
C GLU A 48 -7.59 -13.45 4.97
N HIS A 49 -6.34 -13.74 4.59
CA HIS A 49 -5.32 -14.29 5.50
C HIS A 49 -4.74 -13.26 6.48
N TYR A 50 -4.78 -11.97 6.14
CA TYR A 50 -4.25 -10.89 6.96
C TYR A 50 -5.36 -9.87 7.32
N PRO A 51 -6.36 -10.25 8.15
CA PRO A 51 -7.46 -9.35 8.51
C PRO A 51 -7.00 -8.11 9.30
N GLU A 52 -5.81 -8.16 9.89
CA GLU A 52 -5.19 -7.03 10.60
C GLU A 52 -4.40 -6.07 9.67
N ALA A 53 -4.29 -6.41 8.38
CA ALA A 53 -3.74 -5.56 7.35
C ALA A 53 -4.85 -5.00 6.45
N THR A 54 -4.79 -3.71 6.15
CA THR A 54 -5.55 -3.08 5.07
C THR A 54 -4.75 -3.19 3.79
N ILE A 55 -5.25 -3.93 2.82
CA ILE A 55 -4.61 -4.14 1.51
C ILE A 55 -5.47 -3.50 0.43
N GLY A 56 -4.88 -2.65 -0.42
CA GLY A 56 -5.58 -1.99 -1.52
C GLY A 56 -4.77 -1.98 -2.82
N SER A 57 -5.46 -2.10 -3.95
CA SER A 57 -4.94 -1.93 -5.31
C SER A 57 -5.16 -0.49 -5.79
N TYR A 58 -4.15 0.07 -6.46
CA TYR A 58 -4.17 1.41 -7.05
C TYR A 58 -3.68 1.30 -8.50
N PRO A 59 -4.59 1.12 -9.47
CA PRO A 59 -4.23 1.04 -10.88
C PRO A 59 -3.70 2.38 -11.39
N PHE A 60 -2.70 2.33 -12.27
CA PHE A 60 -2.11 3.48 -12.93
C PHE A 60 -1.66 3.10 -14.35
N PHE A 61 -1.35 4.09 -15.17
CA PHE A 61 -0.76 3.89 -16.49
C PHE A 61 0.66 4.43 -16.48
N ASP A 62 1.61 3.63 -16.96
CA ASP A 62 2.99 4.06 -17.23
C ASP A 62 3.34 3.83 -18.70
N GLU A 63 4.60 4.09 -19.09
CA GLU A 63 5.08 3.92 -20.47
C GLU A 63 4.92 2.48 -21.00
N SER A 64 4.81 1.49 -20.11
CA SER A 64 4.61 0.09 -20.46
C SER A 64 3.14 -0.34 -20.50
N GLY A 65 2.21 0.56 -20.16
CA GLY A 65 0.76 0.34 -20.22
C GLY A 65 0.09 0.31 -18.83
N PRO A 66 -1.07 -0.37 -18.69
CA PRO A 66 -1.79 -0.45 -17.42
C PRO A 66 -1.04 -1.31 -16.39
N ASN A 67 -0.80 -0.73 -15.22
CA ASN A 67 -0.09 -1.32 -14.09
C ASN A 67 -0.85 -1.06 -12.78
N THR A 68 -0.46 -1.70 -11.69
CA THR A 68 -1.14 -1.58 -10.38
C THR A 68 -0.12 -1.55 -9.25
N ASN A 69 -0.28 -0.59 -8.34
CA ASN A 69 0.44 -0.58 -7.06
C ASN A 69 -0.44 -1.23 -6.00
N ILE A 70 0.13 -2.13 -5.21
CA ILE A 70 -0.53 -2.75 -4.08
C ILE A 70 0.03 -2.11 -2.81
N VAL A 71 -0.85 -1.53 -2.00
CA VAL A 71 -0.50 -0.87 -0.74
C VAL A 71 -1.00 -1.71 0.42
N VAL A 72 -0.10 -2.10 1.31
CA VAL A 72 -0.37 -2.85 2.52
C VAL A 72 -0.16 -1.93 3.72
N ARG A 73 -1.16 -1.82 4.59
CA ARG A 73 -1.13 -0.97 5.78
C ARG A 73 -1.49 -1.76 7.03
N SER A 74 -0.73 -1.61 8.11
CA SER A 74 -1.07 -2.13 9.44
C SER A 74 -0.39 -1.30 10.52
N ARG A 75 -0.88 -1.41 11.77
CA ARG A 75 -0.18 -0.85 12.94
C ARG A 75 0.86 -1.81 13.50
N ASP A 76 0.79 -3.09 13.13
CA ASP A 76 1.75 -4.11 13.54
C ASP A 76 2.87 -4.27 12.48
N PRO A 77 4.15 -4.04 12.83
CA PRO A 77 5.29 -4.24 11.94
C PRO A 77 5.41 -5.66 11.37
N GLN A 78 5.06 -6.69 12.15
CA GLN A 78 5.15 -8.08 11.71
C GLN A 78 4.05 -8.40 10.70
N VAL A 79 2.83 -7.89 10.93
CA VAL A 79 1.70 -8.07 10.01
C VAL A 79 1.96 -7.37 8.68
N VAL A 80 2.44 -6.11 8.69
CA VAL A 80 2.70 -5.38 7.44
C VAL A 80 3.80 -6.05 6.62
N GLU A 81 4.85 -6.57 7.27
CA GLU A 81 5.95 -7.24 6.58
C GLU A 81 5.50 -8.59 6.00
N ALA A 82 4.81 -9.41 6.79
CA ALA A 82 4.31 -10.71 6.35
C ALA A 82 3.30 -10.58 5.19
N ALA A 83 2.37 -9.62 5.28
CA ALA A 83 1.41 -9.35 4.21
C ALA A 83 2.11 -8.79 2.95
N ARG A 84 3.09 -7.90 3.10
CA ARG A 84 3.92 -7.39 1.99
C ARG A 84 4.66 -8.52 1.29
N ASP A 85 5.24 -9.45 2.04
CA ASP A 85 5.96 -10.59 1.49
C ASP A 85 5.04 -11.57 0.75
N ALA A 86 3.84 -11.81 1.28
CA ALA A 86 2.83 -12.60 0.59
C ALA A 86 2.44 -11.97 -0.75
N VAL A 87 2.23 -10.64 -0.77
CA VAL A 87 1.96 -9.88 -2.00
C VAL A 87 3.14 -9.96 -2.97
N ALA A 88 4.38 -9.79 -2.49
CA ALA A 88 5.57 -9.85 -3.35
C ALA A 88 5.74 -11.25 -4.00
N ARG A 89 5.47 -12.33 -3.25
CA ARG A 89 5.50 -13.71 -3.78
C ARG A 89 4.42 -13.91 -4.84
N MET A 90 3.19 -13.46 -4.57
CA MET A 90 2.10 -13.51 -5.54
C MET A 90 2.47 -12.81 -6.86
N VAL A 91 3.05 -11.62 -6.78
CA VAL A 91 3.50 -10.87 -7.97
C VAL A 91 4.59 -11.64 -8.72
N ALA A 92 5.57 -12.22 -8.01
CA ALA A 92 6.62 -13.02 -8.62
C ALA A 92 6.08 -14.30 -9.30
N ASP A 93 5.08 -14.95 -8.72
CA ASP A 93 4.39 -16.11 -9.30
C ASP A 93 3.64 -15.73 -10.57
N LEU A 94 2.94 -14.60 -10.57
CA LEU A 94 2.25 -14.08 -11.76
C LEU A 94 3.22 -13.71 -12.88
N ALA A 95 4.38 -13.13 -12.54
CA ALA A 95 5.42 -12.82 -13.51
C ALA A 95 5.99 -14.10 -14.16
N ARG A 96 6.21 -15.16 -13.37
CA ARG A 96 6.65 -16.47 -13.89
C ARG A 96 5.61 -17.15 -14.77
N ALA A 97 4.32 -17.06 -14.43
CA ALA A 97 3.25 -17.67 -15.22
C ALA A 97 3.03 -17.00 -16.59
N ARG A 98 3.59 -15.80 -16.80
CA ARG A 98 3.50 -15.02 -18.04
C ARG A 98 4.74 -15.12 -18.93
N ALA A 99 5.84 -15.69 -18.42
CA ALA A 99 7.10 -15.89 -19.14
C ALA A 99 7.08 -17.22 -19.91
#